data_AF-A0AAD1NGU1-F1
#
_entry.id   AF-A0AAD1NGU1-F1
#
_cell.length_a   1.000
_cell.length_b   1.000
_cell.length_c   1.000
_cell.angle_alpha   90.00
_cell.angle_beta   90.00
_cell.angle_gamma   90.00
#
_symmetry.space_group_name_H-M   'P 1'
#
loop_
_entity.id
_entity.type
_entity.pdbx_description
1 polymer ?
#
loop_
_entity_poly.entity_id
_entity_poly.type
_entity_poly.pdbx_seq_one_letter_code
_entity_poly.pdbx_strand_id
1 'polypeptide(L)'
;MGPLKVVRELEETDLQFENLGNPKNNRNYKQEHKVIRFKKYPDDVPIKNFRLVPSYKRMCITILKNDTSCQYMGFGQTKDELQKKKEAMKKWESFL
;
A
#
# COMPACT_ATOMS: atom_id res chain seq x y z
N MET A 1 -9.19 -6.93 -6.07
CA MET A 1 -8.10 -7.22 -7.03
C MET A 1 -6.85 -7.56 -6.23
N GLY A 2 -6.28 -8.75 -6.42
CA GLY A 2 -5.14 -9.24 -5.63
C GLY A 2 -3.77 -8.77 -6.14
N PRO A 3 -2.69 -8.93 -5.34
CA PRO A 3 -1.33 -8.48 -5.67
C PRO A 3 -0.81 -8.99 -7.01
N LEU A 4 -1.08 -10.26 -7.35
CA LEU A 4 -0.62 -10.86 -8.61
C LEU A 4 -1.20 -10.16 -9.85
N LYS A 5 -2.43 -9.65 -9.77
CA LYS A 5 -3.04 -8.92 -10.90
C LYS A 5 -2.32 -7.60 -11.17
N VAL A 6 -1.82 -6.93 -10.13
CA VAL A 6 -1.01 -5.71 -10.29
C VAL A 6 0.31 -6.02 -10.97
N VAL A 7 0.95 -7.14 -10.63
CA VAL A 7 2.19 -7.56 -11.30
C VAL A 7 1.96 -7.77 -12.80
N ARG A 8 0.86 -8.42 -13.19
CA ARG A 8 0.50 -8.58 -14.61
C ARG A 8 0.22 -7.25 -15.31
N GLU A 9 -0.50 -6.34 -14.63
CA GLU A 9 -0.72 -4.99 -15.17
C GLU A 9 0.61 -4.22 -15.35
N LEU A 10 1.60 -4.43 -14.47
CA LEU A 10 2.93 -3.83 -14.62
C LEU A 10 3.70 -4.42 -15.81
N GLU A 11 3.57 -5.72 -16.08
CA GLU A 11 4.19 -6.39 -17.24
C GLU A 11 3.65 -5.85 -18.58
N GLU A 12 2.44 -5.28 -18.60
CA GLU A 12 1.84 -4.61 -19.77
C GLU A 12 2.35 -3.17 -19.98
N THR A 13 3.17 -2.64 -19.07
CA THR A 13 3.72 -1.27 -19.14
C THR A 13 5.19 -1.28 -19.53
N ASP A 14 5.72 -0.14 -19.98
CA ASP A 14 7.15 0.05 -20.29
C ASP A 14 8.02 0.26 -19.02
N LEU A 15 7.52 -0.13 -17.85
CA LEU A 15 8.25 0.05 -16.60
C LEU A 15 9.42 -0.91 -16.48
N GLN A 16 10.55 -0.34 -16.08
CA GLN A 16 11.76 -1.09 -15.79
C GLN A 16 11.73 -1.61 -14.34
N PHE A 17 11.38 -2.89 -14.17
CA PHE A 17 11.39 -3.57 -12.88
C PHE A 17 11.95 -5.00 -12.99
N GLU A 18 12.35 -5.54 -11.85
CA GLU A 18 12.86 -6.91 -11.70
C GLU A 18 11.85 -7.75 -10.91
N ASN A 19 11.48 -8.90 -11.42
CA ASN A 19 10.68 -9.89 -10.71
C ASN A 19 11.61 -10.85 -9.94
N LEU A 20 11.63 -10.73 -8.62
CA LEU A 20 12.48 -11.53 -7.73
C LEU A 20 11.82 -12.84 -7.28
N GLY A 21 10.61 -13.14 -7.78
CA GLY A 21 9.88 -14.37 -7.51
C GLY A 21 9.11 -14.34 -6.18
N ASN A 22 8.98 -15.50 -5.53
CA ASN A 22 8.15 -15.65 -4.35
C ASN A 22 8.82 -15.06 -3.09
N PRO A 23 8.05 -14.53 -2.12
CA PRO A 23 8.59 -14.08 -0.84
C PRO A 23 9.33 -15.20 -0.10
N LYS A 24 10.58 -14.95 0.29
CA LYS A 24 11.40 -15.87 1.09
C LYS A 24 11.39 -15.46 2.56
N ASN A 25 10.22 -15.51 3.20
CA ASN A 25 10.06 -15.19 4.61
C ASN A 25 9.09 -16.17 5.29
N ASN A 26 9.08 -16.15 6.61
CA ASN A 26 8.26 -17.07 7.42
C ASN A 26 6.81 -16.58 7.58
N ARG A 27 6.25 -15.87 6.59
CA ARG A 27 4.87 -15.36 6.65
C ARG A 27 3.92 -16.22 5.84
N ASN A 28 2.75 -16.51 6.42
CA ASN A 28 1.65 -17.17 5.73
C ASN A 28 0.79 -16.13 5.01
N TYR A 29 0.90 -16.11 3.68
CA TYR A 29 0.12 -15.21 2.83
C TYR A 29 -1.22 -15.83 2.45
N LYS A 30 -2.31 -15.08 2.59
CA LYS A 30 -3.65 -15.51 2.13
C LYS A 30 -3.80 -15.55 0.60
N GLN A 31 -2.93 -14.84 -0.11
CA GLN A 31 -2.95 -14.68 -1.56
C GLN A 31 -1.53 -14.83 -2.10
N GLU A 32 -1.39 -15.15 -3.37
CA GLU A 32 -0.08 -15.20 -4.01
C GLU A 32 0.53 -13.79 -4.11
N HIS A 33 1.81 -13.68 -3.73
CA HIS A 33 2.59 -12.46 -3.82
C HIS A 33 3.86 -12.74 -4.63
N LYS A 34 4.32 -11.72 -5.36
CA LYS A 34 5.66 -11.71 -5.97
C LYS A 34 6.43 -10.51 -5.42
N VAL A 35 7.72 -10.71 -5.18
CA VAL A 35 8.62 -9.64 -4.78
C VAL A 35 9.11 -8.96 -6.05
N ILE A 36 8.83 -7.67 -6.18
CA ILE A 36 9.19 -6.86 -7.34
C ILE A 36 10.15 -5.75 -6.87
N ARG A 37 11.18 -5.45 -7.67
CA ARG A 37 12.08 -4.33 -7.44
C ARG A 37 12.01 -3.36 -8.61
N PHE A 38 11.66 -2.12 -8.34
CA PHE A 38 11.68 -1.06 -9.35
C PHE A 38 13.07 -0.42 -9.43
N LYS A 39 13.58 -0.17 -10.64
CA LYS A 39 14.84 0.57 -10.81
C LYS A 39 14.68 2.06 -10.48
N LYS A 40 13.50 2.62 -10.75
CA LYS A 40 13.09 3.99 -10.42
C LYS A 40 11.66 3.98 -9.90
N TYR A 41 11.31 4.95 -9.06
CA TYR A 41 9.94 5.06 -8.54
C TYR A 41 8.94 5.34 -9.69
N PRO A 42 7.91 4.50 -9.85
CA PRO A 42 6.90 4.62 -10.90
C PRO A 42 5.79 5.63 -10.52
N ASP A 43 6.07 6.93 -10.63
CA ASP A 43 5.11 7.97 -10.22
C ASP A 43 3.87 8.07 -11.11
N ASP A 44 4.03 7.94 -12.43
CA ASP A 44 2.98 8.16 -13.43
C ASP A 44 2.72 6.89 -14.23
N VAL A 45 2.10 5.90 -13.57
CA VAL A 45 1.79 4.60 -14.19
C VAL A 45 0.29 4.42 -14.32
N PRO A 46 -0.21 4.07 -15.52
CA PRO A 46 -1.64 3.91 -15.80
C PRO A 46 -2.20 2.57 -15.31
N ILE A 47 -1.98 2.22 -14.04
CA ILE A 47 -2.53 1.01 -13.41
C ILE A 47 -3.70 1.33 -12.49
N LYS A 48 -4.67 0.41 -12.40
CA LYS A 48 -5.89 0.62 -11.60
C LYS A 48 -5.58 0.69 -10.12
N ASN A 49 -4.66 -0.16 -9.66
CA ASN A 49 -4.30 -0.29 -8.26
C ASN A 49 -2.97 0.41 -7.92
N PHE A 50 -2.80 1.65 -8.38
CA PHE A 50 -1.58 2.44 -8.15
C PHE A 50 -1.15 2.49 -6.68
N ARG A 51 -2.11 2.45 -5.73
CA ARG A 51 -1.84 2.42 -4.27
C ARG A 51 -0.92 1.29 -3.82
N LEU A 52 -0.86 0.17 -4.55
CA LEU A 52 0.01 -0.98 -4.25
C LEU A 52 1.44 -0.83 -4.81
N VAL A 53 1.68 0.21 -5.59
CA VAL A 53 2.96 0.50 -6.22
C VAL A 53 3.59 1.73 -5.55
N PRO A 54 4.89 1.74 -5.28
CA PRO A 54 5.56 2.86 -4.62
C PRO A 54 5.61 4.12 -5.51
N SER A 55 5.53 5.31 -4.91
CA SER A 55 5.61 6.59 -5.62
C SER A 55 6.24 7.69 -4.75
N TYR A 56 7.13 8.48 -5.33
CA TYR A 56 7.73 9.65 -4.70
C TYR A 56 6.69 10.74 -4.44
N LYS A 57 5.78 10.99 -5.38
CA LYS A 57 4.66 11.95 -5.20
C LYS A 57 3.85 11.62 -3.94
N ARG A 58 3.52 10.35 -3.71
CA ARG A 58 2.81 9.92 -2.50
C ARG A 58 3.63 10.06 -1.23
N MET A 59 4.93 9.79 -1.31
CA MET A 59 5.85 10.03 -0.19
C MET A 59 5.90 11.51 0.18
N CYS A 60 6.04 12.41 -0.80
CA CYS A 60 5.98 13.85 -0.58
C CYS A 60 4.67 14.27 0.07
N ILE A 61 3.52 13.80 -0.43
CA ILE A 61 2.21 14.10 0.17
C ILE A 61 2.14 13.64 1.62
N THR A 62 2.67 12.45 1.93
CA THR A 62 2.69 11.89 3.29
C THR A 62 3.45 12.80 4.24
N ILE A 63 4.63 13.27 3.83
CA ILE A 63 5.46 14.19 4.62
C ILE A 63 4.77 15.55 4.75
N LEU A 64 4.35 16.16 3.64
CA LEU A 64 3.77 17.50 3.61
C LEU A 64 2.48 17.61 4.42
N LYS A 65 1.69 16.53 4.48
CA LYS A 65 0.46 16.48 5.28
C LYS A 65 0.67 16.02 6.72
N ASN A 66 1.91 15.77 7.13
CA ASN A 66 2.22 15.17 8.43
C ASN A 66 1.41 13.89 8.68
N ASP A 67 1.23 13.06 7.64
CA ASP A 67 0.50 11.80 7.73
C ASP A 67 1.39 10.73 8.35
N THR A 68 1.42 10.72 9.68
CA THR A 68 2.16 9.73 10.49
C THR A 68 1.66 8.30 10.31
N SER A 69 0.43 8.14 9.81
CA SER A 69 -0.20 6.84 9.55
C SER A 69 0.05 6.32 8.13
N CYS A 70 0.72 7.09 7.27
CA CYS A 70 1.11 6.70 5.91
C CYS A 70 -0.07 6.20 5.04
N GLN A 71 -1.28 6.71 5.26
CA GLN A 71 -2.47 6.37 4.46
C GLN A 71 -2.29 6.72 2.98
N TYR A 72 -1.58 7.80 2.69
CA TYR A 72 -1.23 8.19 1.32
C TYR A 72 -0.20 7.25 0.67
N MET A 73 0.63 6.56 1.46
CA MET A 73 1.52 5.48 1.00
C MET A 73 0.80 4.15 0.78
N GLY A 74 -0.51 4.07 1.08
CA GLY A 74 -1.30 2.86 0.92
C GLY A 74 -1.30 1.96 2.14
N PHE A 75 -0.83 2.44 3.31
CA PHE A 75 -0.92 1.66 4.54
C PHE A 75 -2.35 1.66 5.07
N GLY A 76 -2.81 0.48 5.49
CA GLY A 76 -4.08 0.33 6.19
C GLY A 76 -3.87 0.51 7.69
N GLN A 77 -4.91 0.95 8.39
CA GLN A 77 -4.91 0.97 9.85
C GLN A 77 -4.75 -0.46 10.40
N THR A 78 -3.94 -0.60 11.43
CA THR A 78 -3.85 -1.81 12.25
C THR A 78 -5.17 -2.08 12.96
N LYS A 79 -5.35 -3.32 13.43
CA LYS A 79 -6.54 -3.69 14.21
C LYS A 79 -6.68 -2.83 15.47
N ASP A 80 -5.56 -2.51 16.11
CA ASP A 80 -5.54 -1.72 17.34
C ASP A 80 -5.91 -0.26 17.09
N GLU A 81 -5.42 0.35 16.00
CA GLU A 81 -5.82 1.70 15.59
C GLU A 81 -7.30 1.78 15.25
N LEU A 82 -7.83 0.77 14.55
CA LEU A 82 -9.26 0.63 14.27
C LEU A 82 -10.08 0.52 15.56
N GLN A 83 -9.61 -0.25 16.54
CA GLN A 83 -10.28 -0.43 17.82
C GLN A 83 -10.29 0.86 18.64
N LYS A 84 -9.14 1.52 18.78
CA LYS A 84 -9.02 2.83 19.47
C LYS A 84 -9.95 3.88 18.84
N LYS A 85 -10.04 3.91 17.51
CA LYS A 85 -10.97 4.79 16.80
C LYS A 85 -12.43 4.49 17.17
N LYS A 86 -12.83 3.22 17.22
CA LYS A 86 -14.18 2.81 17.63
C LYS A 86 -14.51 3.21 19.06
N GLU A 87 -13.57 3.01 19.99
CA GLU A 87 -13.73 3.38 21.40
C GLU A 87 -13.87 4.90 21.58
N ALA A 88 -13.05 5.68 20.87
CA ALA A 88 -13.15 7.13 20.87
C ALA A 88 -14.51 7.63 20.34
N MET A 89 -15.01 7.04 19.25
CA MET A 89 -16.34 7.38 18.71
C MET A 89 -17.46 7.04 19.68
N LYS A 90 -17.45 5.85 20.30
CA LYS A 90 -18.44 5.47 21.32
C LYS A 90 -18.43 6.41 22.52
N LYS A 91 -17.23 6.82 22.97
CA LYS A 91 -17.09 7.77 24.07
C LYS A 91 -17.66 9.14 23.67
N TRP A 92 -17.42 9.60 22.45
CA TRP A 92 -17.99 10.84 21.94
C TRP A 92 -19.52 10.80 21.86
N GLU A 93 -20.10 9.70 21.35
CA GLU A 93 -21.55 9.48 21.32
C GLU A 93 -22.17 9.50 22.72
N SER A 94 -21.45 9.06 23.75
CA SER A 94 -21.95 9.11 25.13
C SER A 94 -21.97 10.51 25.76
N PHE A 95 -21.29 11.49 25.15
CA PHE A 95 -21.31 12.89 25.55
C PHE A 95 -22.34 13.74 24.79
N LEU A 96 -22.99 13.16 23.78
CA LEU A 96 -24.13 13.71 23.05
C LEU A 96 -25.44 13.30 23.74
#